data_AF-A0A1B1AYV1-F1
#
_entry.id   AF-A0A1B1AYV1-F1
#
_cell.length_a   1.000
_cell.length_b   1.000
_cell.length_c   1.000
_cell.angle_alpha   90.00
_cell.angle_beta   90.00
_cell.angle_gamma   90.00
#
_symmetry.space_group_name_H-M   'P 1'
#
loop_
_entity.id
_entity.type
_entity.pdbx_description
1 polymer ?
#
loop_
_entity_poly.entity_id
_entity_poly.type
_entity_poly.pdbx_seq_one_letter_code
_entity_poly.pdbx_strand_id
1 'polypeptide(L)'
;MHVEHLLQDESLGVRLLWAEDALLKREISGVTVTDLEDPARFVRPDEVVLSGLVWWSAGGGKDKAERFVSGLKDAGAVALLAGEETHGAVSDDLVEACLRHGVPVAGVPAHVMFRAITDAVYLRQWGGLSRHHALPEHVRVRLNRLVSQDADPALILATAFTHPDADPAYVLTPPPRLLQEISAVLARCQDGLAHRRATEQRTADELGRLPAAPEARDLAGALRACGLPADGPYPVIVADTGVRREGPSQGALTEAVAHTTPAFSAVGRLPDGSAFAVVPEDAAAALVRIWPLVAACEPDVLPHGGLASPATEATGLPGPWPRPVAP
;
A
#
# COMPACT_ATOMS: atom_id res chain seq x y z
N MET A 1 -22.97 13.81 9.25
CA MET A 1 -21.74 13.94 10.07
C MET A 1 -21.52 15.40 10.37
N HIS A 2 -21.37 15.80 11.63
CA HIS A 2 -21.17 17.20 12.02
C HIS A 2 -19.69 17.63 12.00
N VAL A 3 -19.42 18.93 11.93
CA VAL A 3 -18.05 19.49 11.99
C VAL A 3 -17.33 19.12 13.28
N GLU A 4 -18.01 19.15 14.43
CA GLU A 4 -17.44 18.76 15.72
C GLU A 4 -16.88 17.33 15.73
N HIS A 5 -17.54 16.41 15.02
CA HIS A 5 -17.11 15.02 14.96
C HIS A 5 -15.79 14.84 14.20
N LEU A 6 -15.52 15.70 13.22
CA LEU A 6 -14.26 15.68 12.48
C LEU A 6 -13.11 16.24 13.32
N LEU A 7 -13.40 17.28 14.11
CA LEU A 7 -12.41 17.93 14.98
C LEU A 7 -12.05 17.10 16.22
N GLN A 8 -12.98 16.26 16.69
CA GLN A 8 -12.76 15.35 17.83
C GLN A 8 -12.01 14.07 17.45
N ASP A 9 -11.76 13.82 16.17
CA ASP A 9 -11.00 12.65 15.73
C ASP A 9 -9.50 12.86 15.99
N GLU A 10 -9.03 12.32 17.12
CA GLU A 10 -7.63 12.39 17.54
C GLU A 10 -6.65 11.79 16.51
N SER A 11 -7.11 10.89 15.63
CA SER A 11 -6.26 10.29 14.59
C SER A 11 -5.92 11.26 13.46
N LEU A 12 -6.76 12.28 13.26
CA LEU A 12 -6.54 13.34 12.27
C LEU A 12 -5.75 14.51 12.84
N GLY A 13 -5.65 14.62 14.18
CA GLY A 13 -4.86 15.66 14.86
C GLY A 13 -5.24 17.10 14.49
N VAL A 14 -6.45 17.32 13.97
CA VAL A 14 -6.90 18.61 13.46
C VAL A 14 -7.09 19.57 14.62
N ARG A 15 -6.45 20.74 14.56
CA ARG A 15 -6.43 21.70 15.65
C ARG A 15 -7.40 22.84 15.39
N LEU A 16 -8.49 22.90 16.15
CA LEU A 16 -9.44 24.01 16.06
C LEU A 16 -8.74 25.34 16.35
N LEU A 17 -8.85 26.29 15.43
CA LEU A 17 -8.30 27.65 15.58
C LEU A 17 -9.40 28.63 15.95
N TRP A 18 -10.56 28.53 15.31
CA TRP A 18 -11.73 29.34 15.63
C TRP A 18 -13.03 28.68 15.14
N ALA A 19 -14.06 28.70 15.97
CA ALA A 19 -15.45 28.43 15.59
C ALA A 19 -16.40 28.92 16.70
N GLU A 20 -17.64 29.22 16.32
CA GLU A 20 -18.74 29.32 17.29
C GLU A 20 -19.36 27.93 17.51
N ASP A 21 -19.80 27.62 18.74
CA ASP A 21 -20.37 26.32 19.11
C ASP A 21 -21.55 25.89 18.21
N ALA A 22 -22.36 26.86 17.76
CA ALA A 22 -23.49 26.59 16.88
C ALA A 22 -23.07 26.13 15.49
N LEU A 23 -21.91 26.61 14.99
CA LEU A 23 -21.40 26.27 13.66
C LEU A 23 -20.78 24.87 13.63
N LEU A 24 -20.28 24.40 14.77
CA LEU A 24 -19.71 23.06 14.91
C LEU A 24 -20.74 21.93 14.75
N LYS A 25 -22.02 22.25 14.96
CA LYS A 25 -23.17 21.34 14.81
C LYS A 25 -23.75 21.33 13.39
N ARG A 26 -23.13 22.00 12.41
CA ARG A 26 -23.58 21.92 11.01
C ARG A 26 -23.17 20.58 10.42
N GLU A 27 -24.04 20.01 9.58
CA GLU A 27 -23.74 18.78 8.84
C GLU A 27 -22.80 19.03 7.67
N ILE A 28 -21.93 18.05 7.42
CA ILE A 28 -21.00 18.02 6.29
C ILE A 28 -21.65 17.22 5.15
N SER A 29 -21.84 17.89 4.00
CA SER A 29 -22.40 17.33 2.77
C SER A 29 -21.34 16.81 1.78
N GLY A 30 -20.05 17.07 2.04
CA GLY A 30 -18.95 16.62 1.19
C GLY A 30 -17.65 17.31 1.54
N VAL A 31 -16.63 17.09 0.69
CA VAL A 31 -15.32 17.72 0.84
C VAL A 31 -14.86 18.27 -0.51
N THR A 32 -14.42 19.53 -0.52
CA THR A 32 -13.73 20.14 -1.65
C THR A 32 -12.27 20.40 -1.30
N VAL A 33 -11.35 19.90 -2.12
CA VAL A 33 -9.91 20.19 -2.00
C VAL A 33 -9.55 21.24 -3.04
N THR A 34 -9.02 22.38 -2.62
CA THR A 34 -8.65 23.45 -3.55
C THR A 34 -7.55 24.36 -2.98
N ASP A 35 -6.67 24.82 -3.86
CA ASP A 35 -5.67 25.85 -3.57
C ASP A 35 -5.77 27.03 -4.55
N LEU A 36 -6.99 27.30 -5.00
CA LEU A 36 -7.30 28.48 -5.79
C LEU A 36 -7.55 29.68 -4.87
N GLU A 37 -7.03 30.85 -5.27
CA GLU A 37 -7.24 32.11 -4.53
C GLU A 37 -8.75 32.49 -4.44
N ASP A 38 -9.54 32.11 -5.44
CA ASP A 38 -11.00 32.21 -5.43
C ASP A 38 -11.64 30.81 -5.54
N PRO A 39 -12.17 30.25 -4.43
CA PRO A 39 -12.70 28.90 -4.38
C PRO A 39 -14.20 28.81 -4.75
N ALA A 40 -14.91 29.94 -4.85
CA ALA A 40 -16.38 29.97 -4.77
C ALA A 40 -17.07 29.10 -5.83
N ARG A 41 -16.48 29.01 -7.03
CA ARG A 41 -17.05 28.23 -8.15
C ARG A 41 -16.93 26.71 -8.02
N PHE A 42 -16.13 26.21 -7.08
CA PHE A 42 -15.87 24.77 -6.91
C PHE A 42 -16.43 24.20 -5.62
N VAL A 43 -16.69 25.06 -4.64
CA VAL A 43 -17.23 24.66 -3.33
C VAL A 43 -18.74 24.54 -3.45
N ARG A 44 -19.30 23.43 -2.97
CA ARG A 44 -20.75 23.28 -2.85
C ARG A 44 -21.19 23.66 -1.43
N PRO A 45 -22.47 24.05 -1.26
CA PRO A 45 -23.02 24.30 0.07
C PRO A 45 -22.84 23.09 0.99
N ASP A 46 -22.56 23.37 2.25
CA ASP A 46 -22.37 22.40 3.32
C ASP A 46 -21.12 21.50 3.21
N GLU A 47 -20.18 21.84 2.32
CA GLU A 47 -18.90 21.13 2.21
C GLU A 47 -17.84 21.69 3.17
N VAL A 48 -16.99 20.80 3.66
CA VAL A 48 -15.71 21.18 4.28
C VAL A 48 -14.70 21.45 3.17
N VAL A 49 -13.93 22.52 3.29
CA VAL A 49 -12.88 22.85 2.33
C VAL A 49 -11.51 22.53 2.90
N LEU A 50 -10.71 21.76 2.16
CA LEU A 50 -9.30 21.50 2.44
C LEU A 50 -8.43 22.38 1.53
N SER A 51 -7.49 23.14 2.10
CA SER A 51 -6.56 23.98 1.32
C SER A 51 -5.17 23.95 1.94
N GLY A 52 -4.14 23.70 1.12
CA GLY A 52 -2.73 23.82 1.51
C GLY A 52 -2.21 25.27 1.54
N LEU A 53 -3.08 26.24 1.26
CA LEU A 53 -2.85 27.68 1.27
C LEU A 53 -1.76 28.17 0.28
N VAL A 54 -1.45 27.40 -0.77
CA VAL A 54 -0.34 27.69 -1.70
C VAL A 54 -0.46 29.07 -2.39
N TRP A 55 -1.69 29.59 -2.51
CA TRP A 55 -2.00 30.93 -3.04
C TRP A 55 -1.63 32.09 -2.10
N TRP A 56 -1.44 31.81 -0.80
CA TRP A 56 -1.17 32.81 0.24
C TRP A 56 0.31 33.16 0.33
N SER A 57 0.58 34.46 0.55
CA SER A 57 1.92 35.02 0.73
C SER A 57 1.89 36.14 1.75
N ALA A 58 2.95 36.30 2.55
CA ALA A 58 3.03 37.36 3.57
C ALA A 58 2.84 38.79 2.98
N GLY A 59 3.33 39.02 1.75
CA GLY A 59 3.02 40.23 1.00
C GLY A 59 1.59 40.19 0.45
N GLY A 60 0.70 41.04 1.00
CA GLY A 60 -0.71 41.13 0.58
C GLY A 60 -1.60 39.99 1.09
N GLY A 61 -1.13 39.21 2.07
CA GLY A 61 -1.81 38.03 2.60
C GLY A 61 -3.20 38.34 3.18
N LYS A 62 -3.35 39.49 3.85
CA LYS A 62 -4.63 39.91 4.44
C LYS A 62 -5.76 40.07 3.42
N ASP A 63 -5.54 40.84 2.35
CA ASP A 63 -6.58 41.09 1.33
C ASP A 63 -6.93 39.83 0.53
N LYS A 64 -5.96 38.91 0.39
CA LYS A 64 -6.19 37.60 -0.24
C LYS A 64 -6.97 36.66 0.68
N ALA A 65 -6.61 36.60 1.96
CA ALA A 65 -7.33 35.83 2.97
C ALA A 65 -8.79 36.31 3.07
N GLU A 66 -9.00 37.63 3.05
CA GLU A 66 -10.34 38.22 3.05
C GLU A 66 -11.19 37.73 1.86
N ARG A 67 -10.63 37.78 0.66
CA ARG A 67 -11.32 37.34 -0.57
C ARG A 67 -11.60 35.85 -0.57
N PHE A 68 -10.63 35.04 -0.16
CA PHE A 68 -10.78 33.58 -0.08
C PHE A 68 -11.89 33.20 0.90
N VAL A 69 -11.87 33.74 2.13
CA VAL A 69 -12.85 33.41 3.16
C VAL A 69 -14.24 33.94 2.80
N SER A 70 -14.35 35.15 2.23
CA SER A 70 -15.63 35.64 1.69
C SER A 70 -16.19 34.69 0.64
N GLY A 71 -15.34 34.19 -0.28
CA GLY A 71 -15.76 33.20 -1.27
C GLY A 71 -16.24 31.88 -0.67
N LEU A 72 -15.61 31.40 0.40
CA LEU A 72 -16.07 30.22 1.14
C LEU A 72 -17.43 30.45 1.81
N LYS A 73 -17.61 31.63 2.41
CA LYS A 73 -18.87 32.03 3.05
C LYS A 73 -19.99 32.10 2.04
N ASP A 74 -19.76 32.74 0.90
CA ASP A 74 -20.72 32.90 -0.18
C ASP A 74 -21.10 31.55 -0.82
N ALA A 75 -20.14 30.61 -0.94
CA ALA A 75 -20.38 29.26 -1.41
C ALA A 75 -21.10 28.36 -0.38
N GLY A 76 -21.24 28.80 0.87
CA GLY A 76 -21.95 28.07 1.92
C GLY A 76 -21.11 26.98 2.61
N ALA A 77 -19.78 27.09 2.58
CA ALA A 77 -18.88 26.15 3.26
C ALA A 77 -19.23 26.01 4.76
N VAL A 78 -19.02 24.82 5.32
CA VAL A 78 -19.24 24.56 6.75
C VAL A 78 -17.98 24.73 7.59
N ALA A 79 -16.81 24.51 7.01
CA ALA A 79 -15.52 24.73 7.67
C ALA A 79 -14.39 24.81 6.65
N LEU A 80 -13.31 25.48 7.04
CA LEU A 80 -12.01 25.47 6.38
C LEU A 80 -11.02 24.65 7.21
N LEU A 81 -10.40 23.65 6.59
CA LEU A 81 -9.26 22.93 7.15
C LEU A 81 -8.00 23.34 6.39
N ALA A 82 -7.18 24.15 7.05
CA ALA A 82 -6.00 24.79 6.49
C ALA A 82 -4.75 23.94 6.76
N GLY A 83 -4.11 23.48 5.69
CA GLY A 83 -2.87 22.72 5.74
C GLY A 83 -1.69 23.56 6.24
N GLU A 84 -0.95 23.02 7.21
CA GLU A 84 0.23 23.66 7.76
C GLU A 84 1.53 23.28 7.02
N GLU A 85 1.48 22.37 6.04
CA GLU A 85 2.67 21.88 5.31
C GLU A 85 3.43 23.00 4.60
N THR A 86 2.72 23.89 3.90
CA THR A 86 3.34 24.93 3.05
C THR A 86 3.96 26.07 3.87
N HIS A 87 3.28 26.51 4.93
CA HIS A 87 3.65 27.73 5.68
C HIS A 87 4.04 27.46 7.14
N GLY A 88 4.02 26.21 7.58
CA GLY A 88 4.35 25.77 8.94
C GLY A 88 3.26 26.02 9.99
N ALA A 89 2.43 27.05 9.79
CA ALA A 89 1.27 27.36 10.61
C ALA A 89 0.23 28.11 9.80
N VAL A 90 -1.02 28.09 10.27
CA VAL A 90 -2.10 28.91 9.71
C VAL A 90 -1.91 30.37 10.13
N SER A 91 -1.93 31.29 9.16
CA SER A 91 -1.74 32.73 9.40
C SER A 91 -2.86 33.37 10.21
N ASP A 92 -2.52 34.28 11.13
CA ASP A 92 -3.48 35.07 11.92
C ASP A 92 -4.42 35.89 11.04
N ASP A 93 -3.95 36.38 9.88
CA ASP A 93 -4.80 37.11 8.92
C ASP A 93 -5.96 36.23 8.40
N LEU A 94 -5.71 34.93 8.21
CA LEU A 94 -6.73 33.98 7.76
C LEU A 94 -7.71 33.65 8.89
N VAL A 95 -7.21 33.45 10.12
CA VAL A 95 -8.06 33.20 11.29
C VAL A 95 -8.97 34.39 11.57
N GLU A 96 -8.44 35.62 11.48
CA GLU A 96 -9.21 36.84 11.68
C GLU A 96 -10.24 37.08 10.56
N ALA A 97 -9.93 36.69 9.31
CA ALA A 97 -10.92 36.69 8.23
C ALA A 97 -12.03 35.66 8.49
N CYS A 98 -11.69 34.43 8.89
CA CYS A 98 -12.65 33.39 9.27
C CYS A 98 -13.58 33.83 10.40
N LEU A 99 -13.04 34.49 11.43
CA LEU A 99 -13.81 35.08 12.52
C LEU A 99 -14.81 36.13 12.01
N ARG A 100 -14.36 37.08 11.18
CA ARG A 100 -15.23 38.15 10.66
C ARG A 100 -16.35 37.65 9.75
N HIS A 101 -16.10 36.59 8.97
CA HIS A 101 -17.07 36.02 8.03
C HIS A 101 -17.90 34.86 8.62
N GLY A 102 -17.58 34.42 9.83
CA GLY A 102 -18.28 33.33 10.48
C GLY A 102 -18.06 31.98 9.79
N VAL A 103 -16.81 31.68 9.42
CA VAL A 103 -16.38 30.40 8.82
C VAL A 103 -15.48 29.66 9.81
N PRO A 104 -15.90 28.50 10.36
CA PRO A 104 -15.06 27.68 11.23
C PRO A 104 -13.73 27.33 10.57
N VAL A 105 -12.64 27.39 11.32
CA VAL A 105 -11.30 27.13 10.79
C VAL A 105 -10.47 26.29 11.75
N ALA A 106 -9.77 25.30 11.19
CA ALA A 106 -8.85 24.45 11.91
C ALA A 106 -7.58 24.16 11.10
N GLY A 107 -6.46 23.98 11.80
CA GLY A 107 -5.17 23.63 11.21
C GLY A 107 -5.04 22.13 11.02
N VAL A 108 -4.55 21.71 9.85
CA VAL A 108 -4.21 20.32 9.52
C VAL A 108 -2.70 20.15 9.64
N PRO A 109 -2.21 19.31 10.57
CA PRO A 109 -0.78 19.09 10.74
C PRO A 109 -0.11 18.55 9.47
N ALA A 110 1.15 18.92 9.22
CA ALA A 110 1.89 18.54 8.01
C ALA A 110 2.07 17.02 7.79
N HIS A 111 1.90 16.18 8.82
CA HIS A 111 1.98 14.73 8.68
C HIS A 111 0.64 14.08 8.26
N VAL A 112 -0.44 14.86 8.18
CA VAL A 112 -1.79 14.38 7.88
C VAL A 112 -2.12 14.68 6.43
N MET A 113 -2.25 13.62 5.64
CA MET A 113 -2.66 13.75 4.24
C MET A 113 -4.13 14.16 4.17
N PHE A 114 -4.48 15.13 3.32
CA PHE A 114 -5.88 15.53 3.07
C PHE A 114 -6.79 14.34 2.69
N ARG A 115 -6.22 13.31 2.06
CA ARG A 115 -6.92 12.06 1.79
C ARG A 115 -7.50 11.38 3.04
N ALA A 116 -6.79 11.41 4.15
CA ALA A 116 -7.28 10.80 5.40
C ALA A 116 -8.57 11.50 5.88
N ILE A 117 -8.64 12.82 5.69
CA ILE A 117 -9.80 13.64 6.04
C ILE A 117 -10.95 13.40 5.06
N THR A 118 -10.68 13.38 3.75
CA THR A 118 -11.71 13.08 2.74
C THR A 118 -12.32 11.70 2.98
N ASP A 119 -11.48 10.71 3.28
CA ASP A 119 -11.93 9.34 3.56
C ASP A 119 -12.84 9.37 4.80
N ALA A 120 -12.44 9.99 5.91
CA ALA A 120 -13.24 10.07 7.14
C ALA A 120 -14.64 10.67 6.93
N VAL A 121 -14.75 11.74 6.15
CA VAL A 121 -16.04 12.39 5.83
C VAL A 121 -16.93 11.48 4.99
N TYR A 122 -16.42 10.92 3.89
CA TYR A 122 -17.23 10.08 3.01
C TYR A 122 -17.63 8.75 3.65
N LEU A 123 -16.80 8.21 4.56
CA LEU A 123 -17.13 7.00 5.31
C LEU A 123 -18.33 7.19 6.23
N ARG A 124 -18.47 8.35 6.89
CA ARG A 124 -19.66 8.64 7.70
C ARG A 124 -20.87 9.01 6.85
N GLN A 125 -20.68 9.77 5.77
CA GLN A 125 -21.79 10.20 4.91
C GLN A 125 -22.42 9.04 4.13
N TRP A 126 -21.61 8.10 3.66
CA TRP A 126 -22.10 6.93 2.92
C TRP A 126 -22.51 5.75 3.81
N GLY A 127 -22.49 5.92 5.13
CA GLY A 127 -23.07 4.98 6.10
C GLY A 127 -24.57 4.71 5.91
N GLY A 128 -25.28 5.55 5.12
CA GLY A 128 -26.70 5.36 4.77
C GLY A 128 -26.97 4.55 3.49
N LEU A 129 -25.97 4.17 2.70
CA LEU A 129 -26.17 3.49 1.41
C LEU A 129 -25.31 2.22 1.26
N SER A 130 -25.93 1.09 1.59
CA SER A 130 -25.69 -0.26 1.01
C SER A 130 -24.46 -1.09 1.43
N ARG A 131 -24.79 -2.23 2.07
CA ARG A 131 -24.29 -3.64 2.05
C ARG A 131 -22.91 -4.05 1.53
N HIS A 132 -22.17 -3.22 0.82
CA HIS A 132 -20.88 -3.56 0.24
C HIS A 132 -19.99 -2.32 0.38
N HIS A 133 -19.17 -2.20 1.42
CA HIS A 133 -17.78 -1.71 1.37
C HIS A 133 -17.14 -1.81 2.77
N ALA A 134 -15.83 -2.05 2.77
CA ALA A 134 -15.02 -2.36 3.95
C ALA A 134 -14.68 -1.12 4.78
N LEU A 135 -14.36 -1.35 6.05
CA LEU A 135 -13.90 -0.34 7.01
C LEU A 135 -12.77 0.55 6.43
N PRO A 136 -12.69 1.84 6.83
CA PRO A 136 -11.59 2.75 6.48
C PRO A 136 -10.23 2.07 6.66
N GLU A 137 -9.24 2.33 5.81
CA GLU A 137 -7.94 1.66 5.91
C GLU A 137 -7.29 1.83 7.29
N HIS A 138 -7.35 3.03 7.89
CA HIS A 138 -6.82 3.28 9.23
C HIS A 138 -7.59 2.51 10.33
N VAL A 139 -8.92 2.43 10.23
CA VAL A 139 -9.76 1.64 11.15
C VAL A 139 -9.52 0.15 10.96
N ARG A 140 -9.42 -0.31 9.71
CA ARG A 140 -9.12 -1.70 9.35
C ARG A 140 -7.74 -2.12 9.86
N VAL A 141 -6.72 -1.28 9.69
CA VAL A 141 -5.37 -1.53 10.21
C VAL A 141 -5.37 -1.56 11.74
N ARG A 142 -6.09 -0.64 12.40
CA ARG A 142 -6.21 -0.61 13.86
C ARG A 142 -6.94 -1.84 14.41
N LEU A 143 -8.07 -2.23 13.80
CA LEU A 143 -8.83 -3.42 14.20
C LEU A 143 -8.06 -4.71 13.91
N ASN A 144 -7.39 -4.82 12.75
CA ASN A 144 -6.52 -5.96 12.46
C ASN A 144 -5.38 -6.08 13.48
N ARG A 145 -4.78 -4.96 13.89
CA ARG A 145 -3.75 -4.97 14.95
C ARG A 145 -4.30 -5.51 16.27
N LEU A 146 -5.48 -5.06 16.68
CA LEU A 146 -6.14 -5.55 17.90
C LEU A 146 -6.45 -7.06 17.80
N VAL A 147 -6.96 -7.52 16.66
CA VAL A 147 -7.21 -8.95 16.41
C VAL A 147 -5.92 -9.77 16.45
N SER A 148 -4.84 -9.30 15.81
CA SER A 148 -3.53 -9.98 15.84
C SER A 148 -2.89 -10.00 17.22
N GLN A 149 -3.30 -9.11 18.13
CA GLN A 149 -2.85 -9.06 19.52
C GLN A 149 -3.76 -9.82 20.48
N ASP A 150 -4.76 -10.55 19.95
CA ASP A 150 -5.75 -11.29 20.73
C ASP A 150 -6.48 -10.37 21.75
N ALA A 151 -6.72 -9.12 21.34
CA ALA A 151 -7.39 -8.14 22.17
C ALA A 151 -8.83 -8.57 22.52
N ASP A 152 -9.29 -8.15 23.70
CA ASP A 152 -10.65 -8.41 24.16
C ASP A 152 -11.70 -8.00 23.10
N PRO A 153 -12.63 -8.90 22.72
CA PRO A 153 -13.72 -8.59 21.81
C PRO A 153 -14.49 -7.31 22.18
N ALA A 154 -14.64 -6.99 23.46
CA ALA A 154 -15.29 -5.76 23.90
C ALA A 154 -14.52 -4.50 23.46
N LEU A 155 -13.18 -4.54 23.52
CA LEU A 155 -12.32 -3.46 23.06
C LEU A 155 -12.34 -3.31 21.54
N ILE A 156 -12.39 -4.43 20.81
CA ILE A 156 -12.49 -4.44 19.34
C ILE A 156 -13.81 -3.79 18.91
N LEU A 157 -14.92 -4.19 19.54
CA LEU A 157 -16.24 -3.62 19.26
C LEU A 157 -16.30 -2.14 19.65
N ALA A 158 -15.83 -1.77 20.84
CA ALA A 158 -15.78 -0.37 21.26
C ALA A 158 -14.98 0.49 20.27
N THR A 159 -13.85 0.00 19.78
CA THR A 159 -13.02 0.70 18.78
C THR A 159 -13.70 0.80 17.41
N ALA A 160 -14.40 -0.26 16.99
CA ALA A 160 -15.15 -0.27 15.72
C ALA A 160 -16.35 0.69 15.75
N PHE A 161 -16.94 0.90 16.93
CA PHE A 161 -18.15 1.71 17.14
C PHE A 161 -17.89 3.01 17.91
N THR A 162 -16.63 3.47 18.04
CA THR A 162 -16.31 4.74 18.73
C THR A 162 -16.78 6.00 18.01
N HIS A 163 -17.20 5.89 16.74
CA HIS A 163 -17.46 7.04 15.85
C HIS A 163 -18.81 7.08 15.10
N PRO A 164 -19.61 6.01 14.93
CA PRO A 164 -20.98 6.17 14.46
C PRO A 164 -21.87 6.65 15.61
N ASP A 165 -22.69 7.67 15.37
CA ASP A 165 -23.85 7.96 16.20
C ASP A 165 -24.65 6.67 16.36
N ALA A 166 -24.95 6.32 17.61
CA ALA A 166 -25.33 4.98 18.02
C ALA A 166 -26.73 4.56 17.55
N ASP A 167 -26.84 4.17 16.29
CA ASP A 167 -27.85 3.20 15.86
C ASP A 167 -27.49 1.81 16.43
N PRO A 168 -28.48 0.96 16.74
CA PRO A 168 -28.23 -0.37 17.28
C PRO A 168 -27.36 -1.19 16.31
N ALA A 169 -26.12 -1.45 16.71
CA ALA A 169 -25.21 -2.32 15.98
C ALA A 169 -25.58 -3.79 16.21
N TYR A 170 -25.71 -4.56 15.14
CA TYR A 170 -25.96 -5.99 15.19
C TYR A 170 -24.70 -6.76 14.82
N VAL A 171 -24.25 -7.66 15.69
CA VAL A 171 -23.22 -8.64 15.34
C VAL A 171 -23.89 -9.79 14.59
N LEU A 172 -23.74 -9.79 13.27
CA LEU A 172 -24.15 -10.91 12.44
C LEU A 172 -23.02 -11.95 12.42
N THR A 173 -23.09 -12.92 13.32
CA THR A 173 -22.23 -14.10 13.19
C THR A 173 -22.77 -14.96 12.04
N PRO A 174 -21.99 -15.23 10.99
CA PRO A 174 -22.38 -16.20 9.99
C PRO A 174 -22.70 -17.55 10.68
N PRO A 175 -23.72 -18.30 10.23
CA PRO A 175 -24.03 -19.59 10.82
C PRO A 175 -22.78 -20.49 10.75
N PRO A 176 -22.50 -21.35 11.76
CA PRO A 176 -21.27 -22.15 11.82
C PRO A 176 -20.98 -22.93 10.53
N ARG A 177 -22.03 -23.35 9.83
CA ARG A 177 -21.96 -24.01 8.54
C ARG A 177 -21.35 -23.13 7.43
N LEU A 178 -21.69 -21.84 7.38
CA LEU A 178 -21.13 -20.91 6.40
C LEU A 178 -19.64 -20.65 6.66
N LEU A 179 -19.22 -20.55 7.92
CA LEU A 179 -17.80 -20.44 8.28
C LEU A 179 -17.01 -21.70 7.88
N GLN A 180 -17.58 -22.88 8.12
CA GLN A 180 -16.99 -24.14 7.68
C GLN A 180 -16.88 -24.24 6.16
N GLU A 181 -17.91 -23.81 5.43
CA GLU A 181 -17.91 -23.80 3.97
C GLU A 181 -16.88 -22.80 3.42
N ILE A 182 -16.80 -21.57 3.96
CA ILE A 182 -15.78 -20.58 3.58
C ILE A 182 -14.38 -21.08 3.90
N SER A 183 -14.16 -21.62 5.11
CA SER A 183 -12.87 -22.20 5.51
C SER A 183 -12.47 -23.36 4.60
N ALA A 184 -13.40 -24.25 4.24
CA ALA A 184 -13.15 -25.35 3.31
C ALA A 184 -12.85 -24.87 1.89
N VAL A 185 -13.48 -23.78 1.42
CA VAL A 185 -13.14 -23.16 0.13
C VAL A 185 -11.74 -22.54 0.19
N LEU A 186 -11.43 -21.76 1.23
CA LEU A 186 -10.11 -21.15 1.41
C LEU A 186 -9.01 -22.22 1.53
N ALA A 187 -9.24 -23.29 2.28
CA ALA A 187 -8.31 -24.41 2.38
C ALA A 187 -8.06 -25.05 1.01
N ARG A 188 -9.12 -25.35 0.25
CA ARG A 188 -8.96 -25.89 -1.12
C ARG A 188 -8.23 -24.93 -2.07
N CYS A 189 -8.49 -23.63 -1.96
CA CYS A 189 -7.76 -22.62 -2.74
C CYS A 189 -6.27 -22.59 -2.35
N GLN A 190 -5.96 -22.62 -1.06
CA GLN A 190 -4.59 -22.66 -0.55
C GLN A 190 -3.88 -23.94 -0.96
N ASP A 191 -4.53 -25.11 -0.85
CA ASP A 191 -4.01 -26.40 -1.30
C ASP A 191 -3.73 -26.39 -2.80
N GLY A 192 -4.65 -25.83 -3.60
CA GLY A 192 -4.47 -25.66 -5.03
C GLY A 192 -3.28 -24.76 -5.39
N LEU A 193 -3.13 -23.63 -4.69
CA LEU A 193 -1.98 -22.72 -4.88
C LEU A 193 -0.67 -23.38 -4.44
N ALA A 194 -0.67 -24.09 -3.31
CA ALA A 194 0.49 -24.83 -2.82
C ALA A 194 0.90 -25.95 -3.79
N HIS A 195 -0.06 -26.67 -4.36
CA HIS A 195 0.20 -27.72 -5.33
C HIS A 195 0.75 -27.17 -6.66
N ARG A 196 0.23 -26.02 -7.13
CA ARG A 196 0.78 -25.32 -8.31
C ARG A 196 2.23 -24.88 -8.07
N ARG A 197 2.49 -24.17 -6.96
CA ARG A 197 3.85 -23.75 -6.58
C ARG A 197 4.80 -24.93 -6.46
N ALA A 198 4.36 -26.04 -5.85
CA ALA A 198 5.18 -27.25 -5.74
C ALA A 198 5.47 -27.90 -7.10
N THR A 199 4.56 -27.77 -8.06
CA THR A 199 4.75 -28.28 -9.43
C THR A 199 5.70 -27.39 -10.21
N GLU A 200 5.48 -26.08 -10.20
CA GLU A 200 6.39 -25.08 -10.77
C GLU A 200 7.81 -25.26 -10.20
N GLN A 201 7.92 -25.46 -8.89
CA GLN A 201 9.18 -25.71 -8.23
C GLN A 201 9.86 -27.00 -8.67
N ARG A 202 9.12 -28.10 -8.79
CA ARG A 202 9.67 -29.37 -9.26
C ARG A 202 10.22 -29.23 -10.68
N THR A 203 9.48 -28.54 -11.55
CA THR A 203 9.91 -28.29 -12.93
C THR A 203 11.18 -27.41 -12.98
N ALA A 204 11.25 -26.37 -12.14
CA ALA A 204 12.44 -25.54 -12.03
C ALA A 204 13.64 -26.29 -11.42
N ASP A 205 13.44 -27.14 -10.42
CA ASP A 205 14.49 -27.99 -9.86
C ASP A 205 14.96 -29.04 -10.90
N GLU A 206 14.06 -29.55 -11.75
CA GLU A 206 14.41 -30.44 -12.87
C GLU A 206 15.27 -29.72 -13.91
N LEU A 207 14.98 -28.45 -14.22
CA LEU A 207 15.81 -27.59 -15.07
C LEU A 207 17.22 -27.44 -14.47
N GLY A 208 17.33 -27.20 -13.16
CA GLY A 208 18.62 -27.08 -12.46
C GLY A 208 19.43 -28.38 -12.39
N ARG A 209 18.78 -29.54 -12.56
CA ARG A 209 19.40 -30.87 -12.59
C ARG A 209 19.88 -31.29 -13.99
N LEU A 210 19.55 -30.54 -15.04
CA LEU A 210 20.07 -30.84 -16.37
C LEU A 210 21.59 -30.58 -16.37
N PRO A 211 22.45 -31.62 -16.53
CA PRO A 211 23.88 -31.37 -16.66
C PRO A 211 24.12 -30.58 -17.96
N ALA A 212 25.10 -29.68 -17.94
CA ALA A 212 25.58 -28.98 -19.14
C ALA A 212 26.40 -29.89 -20.07
N ALA A 213 25.84 -31.07 -20.38
CA ALA A 213 26.36 -32.00 -21.38
C ALA A 213 25.49 -31.91 -22.64
N PRO A 214 26.05 -31.67 -23.84
CA PRO A 214 25.29 -31.17 -24.99
C PRO A 214 24.34 -32.19 -25.66
N GLU A 215 24.43 -33.48 -25.33
CA GLU A 215 23.91 -34.51 -26.24
C GLU A 215 22.62 -35.24 -25.83
N ALA A 216 21.96 -34.99 -24.68
CA ALA A 216 20.87 -35.93 -24.30
C ALA A 216 19.70 -35.47 -23.42
N ARG A 217 19.36 -34.18 -23.28
CA ARG A 217 18.06 -33.79 -22.69
C ARG A 217 17.46 -32.55 -23.36
N ASP A 218 16.14 -32.59 -23.61
CA ASP A 218 15.37 -31.51 -24.24
C ASP A 218 15.29 -30.27 -23.33
N LEU A 219 16.37 -29.50 -23.29
CA LEU A 219 16.45 -28.24 -22.54
C LEU A 219 15.38 -27.24 -23.00
N ALA A 220 15.09 -27.20 -24.31
CA ALA A 220 13.99 -26.39 -24.84
C ALA A 220 12.62 -26.86 -24.30
N GLY A 221 12.43 -28.16 -24.09
CA GLY A 221 11.29 -28.74 -23.39
C GLY A 221 11.23 -28.35 -21.92
N ALA A 222 12.36 -28.38 -21.21
CA ALA A 222 12.43 -27.99 -19.81
C ALA A 222 12.18 -26.49 -19.58
N LEU A 223 12.71 -25.62 -20.47
CA LEU A 223 12.42 -24.18 -20.48
C LEU A 223 10.94 -23.93 -20.71
N ARG A 224 10.33 -24.58 -21.73
CA ARG A 224 8.89 -24.49 -22.00
C ARG A 224 8.04 -25.00 -20.83
N ALA A 225 8.47 -26.06 -20.14
CA ALA A 225 7.80 -26.56 -18.95
C ALA A 225 7.85 -25.56 -17.78
N CYS A 226 8.90 -24.73 -17.72
CA CYS A 226 9.00 -23.59 -16.80
C CYS A 226 8.30 -22.31 -17.32
N GLY A 227 7.63 -22.37 -18.48
CA GLY A 227 6.99 -21.20 -19.09
C GLY A 227 7.96 -20.22 -19.78
N LEU A 228 9.23 -20.60 -19.94
CA LEU A 228 10.23 -19.80 -20.66
C LEU A 228 10.17 -20.10 -22.17
N PRO A 229 10.32 -19.08 -23.03
CA PRO A 229 10.54 -19.32 -24.46
C PRO A 229 11.80 -20.16 -24.72
N ALA A 230 11.80 -20.91 -25.81
CA ALA A 230 12.93 -21.78 -26.17
C ALA A 230 14.16 -20.99 -26.65
N ASP A 231 13.94 -19.79 -27.19
CA ASP A 231 14.96 -18.92 -27.77
C ASP A 231 14.93 -17.54 -27.07
N GLY A 232 16.09 -17.05 -26.63
CA GLY A 232 16.24 -15.72 -26.05
C GLY A 232 17.51 -15.58 -25.20
N PRO A 233 18.01 -14.34 -24.98
CA PRO A 233 19.10 -14.12 -24.04
C PRO A 233 18.56 -14.25 -22.61
N TYR A 234 18.81 -15.40 -21.98
CA TYR A 234 18.49 -15.63 -20.57
C TYR A 234 19.78 -15.61 -19.76
N PRO A 235 20.11 -14.53 -19.03
CA PRO A 235 21.08 -14.61 -17.97
C PRO A 235 20.57 -15.53 -16.84
N VAL A 236 21.48 -16.31 -16.29
CA VAL A 236 21.23 -17.14 -15.11
C VAL A 236 21.91 -16.54 -13.91
N ILE A 237 21.15 -16.42 -12.84
CA ILE A 237 21.58 -15.82 -11.58
C ILE A 237 21.62 -16.92 -10.54
N VAL A 238 22.79 -17.15 -9.96
CA VAL A 238 22.97 -18.16 -8.91
C VAL A 238 23.16 -17.43 -7.59
N ALA A 239 22.35 -17.81 -6.59
CA ALA A 239 22.41 -17.30 -5.23
C ALA A 239 22.75 -18.45 -4.27
N ASP A 240 23.88 -18.30 -3.57
CA ASP A 240 24.26 -19.16 -2.45
C ASP A 240 24.20 -18.35 -1.16
N THR A 241 23.55 -18.88 -0.13
CA THR A 241 23.45 -18.22 1.17
C THR A 241 24.47 -18.69 2.19
N GLY A 242 25.46 -19.51 1.80
CA GLY A 242 26.62 -19.90 2.61
C GLY A 242 26.30 -20.84 3.79
N VAL A 243 25.06 -20.88 4.27
CA VAL A 243 24.56 -21.80 5.29
C VAL A 243 23.58 -22.77 4.63
N ARG A 244 23.89 -24.07 4.69
CA ARG A 244 22.98 -25.16 4.27
C ARG A 244 21.80 -25.26 5.25
N ARG A 245 20.90 -24.26 5.24
CA ARG A 245 19.53 -24.39 5.72
C ARG A 245 18.62 -24.52 4.50
N GLU A 246 17.71 -25.47 4.54
CA GLU A 246 16.70 -25.63 3.49
C GLU A 246 15.76 -24.41 3.49
N GLY A 247 15.62 -23.72 2.36
CA GLY A 247 14.52 -22.75 2.14
C GLY A 247 14.83 -21.25 2.01
N PRO A 248 15.75 -20.63 2.77
CA PRO A 248 15.86 -19.15 2.82
C PRO A 248 16.41 -18.54 1.52
N SER A 249 17.42 -19.15 0.90
CA SER A 249 18.03 -18.67 -0.35
C SER A 249 17.05 -18.61 -1.51
N GLN A 250 16.23 -19.65 -1.64
CA GLN A 250 15.27 -19.75 -2.72
C GLN A 250 14.08 -18.81 -2.49
N GLY A 251 13.57 -18.71 -1.26
CA GLY A 251 12.50 -17.77 -0.93
C GLY A 251 12.88 -16.32 -1.20
N ALA A 252 14.09 -15.92 -0.77
CA ALA A 252 14.64 -14.60 -1.07
C ALA A 252 14.81 -14.35 -2.57
N LEU A 253 15.30 -15.34 -3.33
CA LEU A 253 15.44 -15.22 -4.78
C LEU A 253 14.09 -15.15 -5.51
N THR A 254 13.11 -15.92 -5.07
CA THR A 254 11.73 -15.84 -5.57
C THR A 254 11.15 -14.45 -5.34
N GLU A 255 11.33 -13.87 -4.15
CA GLU A 255 10.84 -12.53 -3.82
C GLU A 255 11.53 -11.44 -4.66
N ALA A 256 12.86 -11.51 -4.76
CA ALA A 256 13.63 -10.55 -5.55
C ALA A 256 13.24 -10.58 -7.04
N VAL A 257 13.03 -11.77 -7.62
CA VAL A 257 12.57 -11.93 -9.00
C VAL A 257 11.15 -11.40 -9.16
N ALA A 258 10.24 -11.65 -8.20
CA ALA A 258 8.88 -11.13 -8.25
C ALA A 258 8.83 -9.59 -8.34
N HIS A 259 9.73 -8.89 -7.63
CA HIS A 259 9.84 -7.43 -7.70
C HIS A 259 10.37 -6.88 -9.03
N THR A 260 11.00 -7.71 -9.87
CA THR A 260 11.41 -7.31 -11.23
C THR A 260 10.29 -7.45 -12.26
N THR A 261 9.17 -8.07 -11.90
CA THR A 261 7.99 -8.29 -12.77
C THR A 261 8.35 -8.82 -14.17
N PRO A 262 9.15 -9.89 -14.29
CA PRO A 262 9.59 -10.38 -15.59
C PRO A 262 8.41 -11.00 -16.35
N ALA A 263 8.45 -10.92 -17.68
CA ALA A 263 7.45 -11.59 -18.53
C ALA A 263 7.45 -13.12 -18.33
N PHE A 264 8.62 -13.70 -18.06
CA PHE A 264 8.82 -15.12 -17.79
C PHE A 264 9.95 -15.28 -16.78
N SER A 265 9.87 -16.23 -15.84
CA SER A 265 10.98 -16.55 -14.95
C SER A 265 10.86 -17.96 -14.40
N ALA A 266 12.00 -18.55 -14.05
CA ALA A 266 12.05 -19.81 -13.32
C ALA A 266 13.01 -19.66 -12.14
N VAL A 267 12.59 -20.06 -10.94
CA VAL A 267 13.43 -20.08 -9.74
C VAL A 267 13.47 -21.49 -9.17
N GLY A 268 14.66 -22.07 -9.11
CA GLY A 268 14.87 -23.47 -8.80
C GLY A 268 16.02 -23.69 -7.82
N ARG A 269 16.27 -24.95 -7.48
CA ARG A 269 17.47 -25.40 -6.76
C ARG A 269 18.38 -26.23 -7.64
N LEU A 270 19.67 -26.01 -7.46
CA LEU A 270 20.72 -26.84 -8.00
C LEU A 270 20.96 -28.08 -7.12
N PRO A 271 21.59 -29.14 -7.66
CA PRO A 271 21.91 -30.35 -6.89
C PRO A 271 22.77 -30.10 -5.65
N ASP A 272 23.53 -29.00 -5.61
CA ASP A 272 24.38 -28.62 -4.47
C ASP A 272 23.63 -27.84 -3.37
N GLY A 273 22.35 -27.55 -3.57
CA GLY A 273 21.48 -26.83 -2.64
C GLY A 273 21.38 -25.33 -2.89
N SER A 274 22.17 -24.78 -3.82
CA SER A 274 22.10 -23.36 -4.19
C SER A 274 20.80 -23.03 -4.90
N ALA A 275 20.29 -21.82 -4.71
CA ALA A 275 19.15 -21.32 -5.48
C ALA A 275 19.64 -20.72 -6.81
N PHE A 276 18.87 -20.90 -7.88
CA PHE A 276 19.14 -20.25 -9.16
C PHE A 276 17.86 -19.65 -9.74
N ALA A 277 18.03 -18.62 -10.57
CA ALA A 277 16.96 -18.00 -11.32
C ALA A 277 17.34 -17.86 -12.79
N VAL A 278 16.40 -18.17 -13.68
CA VAL A 278 16.47 -17.87 -15.10
C VAL A 278 15.46 -16.76 -15.37
N VAL A 279 15.97 -15.61 -15.80
CA VAL A 279 15.16 -14.41 -16.05
C VAL A 279 15.59 -13.76 -17.37
N PRO A 280 14.76 -12.90 -17.97
CA PRO A 280 15.19 -12.13 -19.13
C PRO A 280 16.25 -11.08 -18.74
N GLU A 281 17.01 -10.59 -19.71
CA GLU A 281 18.20 -9.74 -19.48
C GLU A 281 17.90 -8.42 -18.75
N ASP A 282 16.77 -7.79 -19.07
CA ASP A 282 16.29 -6.58 -18.41
C ASP A 282 15.95 -6.81 -16.93
N ALA A 283 15.32 -7.94 -16.63
CA ALA A 283 15.01 -8.36 -15.26
C ALA A 283 16.28 -8.70 -14.46
N ALA A 284 17.29 -9.31 -15.08
CA ALA A 284 18.58 -9.55 -14.43
C ALA A 284 19.27 -8.25 -14.01
N ALA A 285 19.29 -7.24 -14.88
CA ALA A 285 19.84 -5.92 -14.56
C ALA A 285 19.09 -5.23 -13.41
N ALA A 286 17.78 -5.42 -13.33
CA ALA A 286 16.98 -4.94 -12.20
C ALA A 286 17.25 -5.73 -10.91
N LEU A 287 17.46 -7.04 -11.01
CA LEU A 287 17.68 -7.91 -9.85
C LEU A 287 18.95 -7.54 -9.09
N VAL A 288 20.01 -7.10 -9.78
CA VAL A 288 21.24 -6.59 -9.14
C VAL A 288 20.96 -5.44 -8.16
N ARG A 289 19.95 -4.60 -8.44
CA ARG A 289 19.57 -3.48 -7.56
C ARG A 289 18.68 -3.93 -6.39
N ILE A 290 17.86 -4.95 -6.60
CA ILE A 290 16.86 -5.42 -5.64
C ILE A 290 17.45 -6.43 -4.65
N TRP A 291 18.40 -7.24 -5.12
CA TRP A 291 19.02 -8.32 -4.33
C TRP A 291 19.59 -7.84 -2.99
N PRO A 292 20.34 -6.72 -2.89
CA PRO A 292 20.83 -6.22 -1.61
C PRO A 292 19.72 -5.82 -0.63
N LEU A 293 18.55 -5.39 -1.13
CA LEU A 293 17.41 -4.98 -0.30
C LEU A 293 16.72 -6.20 0.32
N VAL A 294 16.53 -7.26 -0.46
CA VAL A 294 15.94 -8.52 0.03
C VAL A 294 16.91 -9.24 0.96
N ALA A 295 18.21 -9.21 0.65
CA ALA A 295 19.27 -9.73 1.51
C ALA A 295 19.32 -9.01 2.88
N ALA A 296 19.11 -7.70 2.92
CA ALA A 296 19.13 -6.92 4.16
C ALA A 296 17.97 -7.26 5.13
N CYS A 297 16.89 -7.88 4.64
CA CYS A 297 15.77 -8.33 5.46
C CYS A 297 16.09 -9.58 6.29
N GLU A 298 17.15 -10.34 5.96
CA GLU A 298 17.65 -11.47 6.75
C GLU A 298 19.19 -11.40 6.92
N PRO A 299 19.70 -10.62 7.90
CA PRO A 299 21.14 -10.38 8.07
C PRO A 299 21.97 -11.62 8.45
N ASP A 300 21.32 -12.70 8.91
CA ASP A 300 21.97 -13.98 9.25
C ASP A 300 22.23 -14.88 8.02
N VAL A 301 21.75 -14.46 6.85
CA VAL A 301 21.81 -15.19 5.59
C VAL A 301 22.60 -14.31 4.62
N LEU A 302 23.91 -14.51 4.49
CA LEU A 302 24.74 -13.74 3.56
C LEU A 302 24.56 -14.29 2.13
N PRO A 303 23.81 -13.64 1.23
CA PRO A 303 23.51 -14.19 -0.07
C PRO A 303 24.55 -13.70 -1.06
N HIS A 304 25.48 -14.56 -1.44
CA HIS A 304 26.41 -14.30 -2.53
C HIS A 304 25.67 -14.54 -3.87
N GLY A 305 25.41 -13.47 -4.61
CA GLY A 305 24.78 -13.53 -5.94
C GLY A 305 25.81 -13.36 -7.04
N GLY A 306 25.96 -14.35 -7.91
CA GLY A 306 26.80 -14.27 -9.12
C GLY A 306 25.95 -14.22 -10.39
N LEU A 307 26.25 -13.28 -11.28
CA LEU A 307 25.68 -13.25 -12.63
C LEU A 307 26.52 -14.12 -13.56
N ALA A 308 25.88 -15.05 -14.27
CA ALA A 308 26.50 -15.73 -15.41
C ALA A 308 26.31 -14.90 -16.69
N SER A 309 27.27 -14.97 -17.62
CA SER A 309 27.16 -14.32 -18.94
C SER A 309 25.89 -14.77 -19.69
N PRO A 310 25.20 -13.87 -20.41
CA PRO A 310 23.95 -14.20 -21.10
C PRO A 310 24.17 -15.28 -22.16
N ALA A 311 23.29 -16.28 -22.17
CA ALA A 311 23.27 -17.35 -23.16
C ALA A 311 22.26 -16.99 -24.26
N THR A 312 22.71 -16.87 -25.50
CA THR A 312 21.86 -16.56 -26.67
C THR A 312 21.14 -17.77 -27.26
N GLU A 313 21.52 -18.99 -26.86
CA GLU A 313 20.93 -20.26 -27.30
C GLU A 313 20.85 -21.23 -26.12
N ALA A 314 19.97 -22.23 -26.17
CA ALA A 314 19.85 -23.28 -25.14
C ALA A 314 21.21 -23.98 -24.86
N THR A 315 22.03 -24.17 -25.90
CA THR A 315 23.41 -24.68 -25.84
C THR A 315 24.41 -23.74 -25.17
N GLY A 316 24.08 -22.46 -24.98
CA GLY A 316 24.92 -21.44 -24.37
C GLY A 316 24.74 -21.28 -22.86
N LEU A 317 23.79 -21.99 -22.25
CA LEU A 317 23.64 -21.97 -20.79
C LEU A 317 24.91 -22.56 -20.15
N PRO A 318 25.61 -21.80 -19.28
CA PRO A 318 26.96 -22.15 -18.87
C PRO A 318 26.97 -23.34 -17.94
N GLY A 319 27.51 -24.48 -18.40
CA GLY A 319 28.23 -25.46 -17.58
C GLY A 319 27.48 -25.99 -16.33
N PRO A 320 28.15 -26.74 -15.43
CA PRO A 320 27.74 -26.67 -14.03
C PRO A 320 27.74 -25.20 -13.63
N TRP A 321 26.55 -24.66 -13.35
CA TRP A 321 26.29 -23.24 -13.17
C TRP A 321 27.36 -22.57 -12.32
N PRO A 322 27.84 -21.37 -12.71
CA PRO A 322 28.95 -20.73 -12.00
C PRO A 322 28.54 -20.54 -10.55
N ARG A 323 29.38 -21.05 -9.65
CA ARG A 323 29.27 -20.72 -8.23
C ARG A 323 29.36 -19.21 -8.08
N PRO A 324 28.58 -18.60 -7.18
CA PRO A 324 28.65 -17.17 -6.98
C PRO A 324 30.08 -16.77 -6.68
N VAL A 325 30.58 -15.79 -7.44
CA VAL A 325 31.90 -15.23 -7.23
C VAL A 325 31.80 -14.37 -5.96
N ALA A 326 32.47 -14.81 -4.89
CA ALA A 326 32.59 -14.00 -3.69
C ALA A 326 33.33 -12.69 -4.02
N PRO A 327 32.92 -11.54 -3.47
CA PRO A 327 33.75 -10.33 -3.52
C PRO A 327 35.07 -10.53 -2.76
#